data_AF-A0A6P7TCB7-F1
#
_entry.id   AF-A0A6P7TCB7-F1
#
_cell.length_a   1.000
_cell.length_b   1.000
_cell.length_c   1.000
_cell.angle_alpha   90.00
_cell.angle_beta   90.00
_cell.angle_gamma   90.00
#
_symmetry.space_group_name_H-M   'P 1'
#
loop_
_entity.id
_entity.type
_entity.pdbx_description
1 polymer ?
#
loop_
_entity_poly.entity_id
_entity_poly.type
_entity_poly.pdbx_seq_one_letter_code
_entity_poly.pdbx_strand_id
1 'polypeptide(L)'
;MLGRTDFIHLCCAAVFDLTNTIMDVGAAEKTSKLTSEERDDVLAPLMKEGWTIVKGRDAIYKEFVFKNFNQCFGFMTRIALMADKMDHHPEWFNVYNKVQIKLSTHEFNGLSHRDIRLATFIEKASKSVFD
;
A
#
# COMPACT_ATOMS: atom_id res chain seq x y z
N MET A 1 -10.15 32.30 -40.04
CA MET A 1 -11.34 31.72 -39.41
C MET A 1 -11.21 30.21 -39.47
N LEU A 2 -10.81 29.59 -38.37
CA LEU A 2 -10.81 28.14 -38.18
C LEU A 2 -11.72 27.85 -36.98
N GLY A 3 -12.63 26.89 -37.20
CA GLY A 3 -13.84 26.66 -36.41
C GLY A 3 -13.57 26.09 -35.03
N ARG A 4 -14.44 26.48 -34.10
CA ARG A 4 -14.35 26.30 -32.65
C ARG A 4 -14.81 24.92 -32.17
N THR A 5 -14.61 23.87 -32.96
CA THR A 5 -15.19 22.52 -32.71
C THR A 5 -14.19 21.42 -32.38
N ASP A 6 -12.88 21.67 -32.48
CA ASP A 6 -11.86 20.63 -32.28
C ASP A 6 -11.33 20.53 -30.83
N PHE A 7 -11.89 21.30 -29.89
CA PHE A 7 -11.44 21.33 -28.49
C PHE A 7 -12.26 20.45 -27.52
N ILE A 8 -13.35 19.82 -27.97
CA ILE A 8 -14.20 19.00 -27.09
C ILE A 8 -13.87 17.50 -27.18
N HIS A 9 -13.19 17.06 -28.25
CA HIS A 9 -12.89 15.64 -28.42
C HIS A 9 -11.61 15.15 -27.71
N LEU A 10 -10.71 16.07 -27.31
CA LEU A 10 -9.49 15.71 -26.59
C LEU A 10 -9.66 15.68 -25.06
N CYS A 11 -10.76 16.20 -24.51
CA CYS A 11 -11.04 16.14 -23.07
C CYS A 11 -11.78 14.87 -22.62
N CYS A 12 -12.33 14.06 -23.54
CA CYS A 12 -13.09 12.86 -23.14
C CYS A 12 -12.19 11.62 -22.91
N ALA A 13 -11.04 11.54 -23.59
CA ALA A 13 -10.11 10.43 -23.42
C ALA A 13 -9.29 10.49 -22.11
N ALA A 14 -9.02 11.68 -21.59
CA ALA A 14 -8.24 11.85 -20.35
C ALA A 14 -9.06 11.63 -19.05
N VAL A 15 -10.40 11.62 -19.15
CA VAL A 15 -11.26 11.28 -18.00
C VAL A 15 -11.47 9.76 -17.90
N PHE A 16 -11.26 9.03 -19.00
CA PHE A 16 -11.37 7.57 -19.03
C PHE A 16 -10.14 6.84 -18.44
N ASP A 17 -8.99 7.52 -18.37
CA ASP A 17 -7.73 6.95 -17.86
C ASP A 17 -7.51 7.21 -16.35
N LEU A 18 -8.25 8.16 -15.75
CA LEU A 18 -8.19 8.43 -14.31
C LEU A 18 -9.12 7.54 -13.47
N THR A 19 -10.10 6.88 -14.09
CA THR A 19 -10.97 5.90 -13.41
C THR A 19 -10.36 4.49 -13.35
N ASN A 20 -9.35 4.21 -14.19
CA ASN A 20 -8.70 2.90 -14.26
C ASN A 20 -7.70 2.62 -13.12
N THR A 21 -7.44 3.60 -12.26
CA THR A 21 -6.73 3.38 -10.98
C THR A 21 -7.71 3.11 -9.81
N ILE A 22 -9.02 3.28 -10.02
CA ILE A 22 -10.05 3.16 -8.98
C ILE A 22 -10.88 1.86 -9.13
N MET A 23 -10.67 1.08 -10.19
CA MET A 23 -11.34 -0.22 -10.38
C MET A 23 -10.38 -1.40 -10.33
N ASP A 24 -9.92 -1.73 -9.12
CA ASP A 24 -9.71 -3.13 -8.74
C ASP A 24 -10.07 -3.33 -7.26
N VAL A 25 -11.35 -3.14 -6.96
CA VAL A 25 -12.00 -3.56 -5.70
C VAL A 25 -13.01 -4.68 -5.98
N GLY A 26 -12.90 -5.34 -7.14
CA GLY A 26 -13.88 -6.30 -7.65
C GLY A 26 -13.38 -7.74 -7.77
N ALA A 27 -12.09 -8.00 -7.64
CA ALA A 27 -11.63 -9.37 -7.40
C ALA A 27 -12.01 -9.74 -5.96
N ALA A 28 -12.77 -10.83 -5.78
CA ALA A 28 -13.01 -11.41 -4.47
C ALA A 28 -11.65 -11.58 -3.79
N GLU A 29 -11.41 -10.81 -2.72
CA GLU A 29 -10.12 -10.84 -2.05
C GLU A 29 -9.88 -12.27 -1.57
N LYS A 30 -8.77 -12.86 -2.00
CA LYS A 30 -8.41 -14.21 -1.62
C LYS A 30 -8.04 -14.18 -0.13
N THR A 31 -9.02 -14.42 0.72
CA THR A 31 -8.91 -14.43 2.18
C THR A 31 -8.27 -15.73 2.66
N SER A 32 -7.08 -16.03 2.15
CA SER A 32 -6.31 -17.20 2.56
C SER A 32 -4.85 -16.83 2.82
N LYS A 33 -4.18 -17.67 3.60
CA LYS A 33 -2.74 -17.62 3.77
C LYS A 33 -2.05 -17.79 2.40
N LEU A 34 -0.98 -17.03 2.17
CA LEU A 34 -0.15 -17.18 0.97
C LEU A 34 0.49 -18.57 0.94
N THR A 35 0.40 -19.25 -0.20
CA THR A 35 1.14 -20.49 -0.44
C THR A 35 2.63 -20.22 -0.62
N SER A 36 3.44 -21.27 -0.59
CA SER A 36 4.88 -21.16 -0.81
C SER A 36 5.20 -20.61 -2.21
N GLU A 37 4.42 -20.99 -3.21
CA GLU A 37 4.58 -20.58 -4.61
C GLU A 37 4.20 -19.11 -4.80
N GLU A 38 3.11 -18.66 -4.17
CA GLU A 38 2.65 -17.26 -4.29
C GLU A 38 3.66 -16.27 -3.65
N ARG A 39 4.35 -16.70 -2.59
CA ARG A 39 5.24 -15.85 -1.79
C ARG A 39 6.37 -15.24 -2.60
N ASP A 40 7.02 -16.02 -3.46
CA ASP A 40 8.20 -15.55 -4.19
C ASP A 40 7.85 -14.36 -5.09
N ASP A 41 6.73 -14.46 -5.80
CA ASP A 41 6.28 -13.42 -6.73
C ASP A 41 5.81 -12.15 -6.00
N VAL A 42 5.01 -12.31 -4.94
CA VAL A 42 4.37 -11.16 -4.26
C VAL A 42 5.30 -10.47 -3.26
N LEU A 43 6.26 -11.19 -2.68
CA LEU A 43 7.21 -10.62 -1.70
C LEU A 43 8.42 -10.01 -2.39
N ALA A 44 8.89 -10.53 -3.52
CA ALA A 44 10.11 -10.03 -4.17
C ALA A 44 10.11 -8.51 -4.41
N PRO A 45 9.01 -7.85 -4.85
CA PRO A 45 8.96 -6.39 -4.96
C PRO A 45 9.13 -5.67 -3.61
N LEU A 46 8.49 -6.17 -2.56
CA LEU A 46 8.58 -5.58 -1.21
C LEU A 46 9.98 -5.73 -0.61
N MET A 47 10.64 -6.89 -0.84
CA MET A 47 12.00 -7.11 -0.38
C MET A 47 13.00 -6.14 -1.05
N LYS A 48 12.78 -5.80 -2.33
CA LYS A 48 13.58 -4.77 -3.03
C LYS A 48 13.40 -3.37 -2.45
N GLU A 49 12.22 -3.08 -1.88
CA GLU A 49 11.94 -1.84 -1.18
C GLU A 49 12.44 -1.86 0.28
N GLY A 50 13.04 -2.96 0.75
CA GLY A 50 13.63 -3.08 2.10
C GLY A 50 12.69 -3.62 3.17
N TRP A 51 11.56 -4.24 2.80
CA TRP A 51 10.82 -5.09 3.72
C TRP A 51 11.62 -6.36 4.03
N THR A 52 11.37 -6.94 5.19
CA THR A 52 12.05 -8.15 5.67
C THR A 52 11.05 -9.12 6.28
N ILE A 53 11.39 -10.41 6.31
CA ILE A 53 10.60 -11.42 7.02
C ILE A 53 10.97 -11.42 8.50
N VAL A 54 9.96 -11.43 9.37
CA VAL A 54 10.17 -11.50 10.82
C VAL A 54 10.63 -12.91 11.21
N LYS A 55 11.77 -13.01 11.92
CA LYS A 55 12.25 -14.31 12.40
C LYS A 55 11.26 -14.92 13.41
N GLY A 56 10.82 -16.15 13.16
CA GLY A 56 9.93 -16.89 14.07
C GLY A 56 8.46 -16.47 14.02
N ARG A 57 8.07 -15.58 13.11
CA ARG A 57 6.67 -15.19 12.89
C ARG A 57 6.42 -15.00 11.40
N ASP A 58 5.32 -15.51 10.89
CA ASP A 58 4.95 -15.34 9.50
C ASP A 58 4.38 -13.94 9.25
N ALA A 59 5.27 -12.97 9.19
CA ALA A 59 4.99 -11.55 9.09
C ALA A 59 6.10 -10.83 8.31
N ILE A 60 5.78 -9.68 7.73
CA ILE A 60 6.75 -8.77 7.12
C ILE A 60 6.95 -7.53 7.98
N TYR A 61 8.15 -6.94 7.91
CA TYR A 61 8.58 -5.80 8.70
C TYR A 61 9.34 -4.78 7.88
N LYS A 62 9.12 -3.48 8.15
CA LYS A 62 9.96 -2.38 7.68
C LYS A 62 9.94 -1.20 8.67
N GLU A 63 11.08 -0.53 8.81
CA GLU A 63 11.19 0.76 9.50
C GLU A 63 11.24 1.90 8.46
N PHE A 64 10.43 2.93 8.67
CA PHE A 64 10.44 4.16 7.89
C PHE A 64 10.96 5.31 8.75
N VAL A 65 11.80 6.16 8.16
CA VAL A 65 12.40 7.32 8.82
C VAL A 65 12.09 8.58 8.01
N PHE A 66 11.55 9.59 8.69
CA PHE A 66 11.13 10.87 8.10
C PHE A 66 11.96 12.04 8.65
N LYS A 67 11.73 13.25 8.14
CA LYS A 67 12.44 14.45 8.64
C LYS A 67 12.05 14.81 10.07
N ASN A 68 10.78 14.66 10.42
CA ASN A 68 10.22 15.04 11.71
C ASN A 68 8.93 14.26 12.02
N PHE A 69 8.38 14.47 13.22
CA PHE A 69 7.15 13.83 13.65
C PHE A 69 5.93 14.19 12.79
N ASN A 70 5.81 15.43 12.31
CA ASN A 70 4.65 15.85 11.51
C ASN A 70 4.56 15.06 10.19
N GLN A 71 5.67 14.91 9.48
CA GLN A 71 5.73 14.06 8.28
C GLN A 71 5.42 12.59 8.59
N CYS A 72 6.01 12.05 9.66
CA CYS A 72 5.76 10.66 10.07
C CYS A 72 4.29 10.43 10.42
N PHE A 73 3.65 11.36 11.14
CA PHE A 73 2.26 11.22 11.54
C PHE A 73 1.28 11.46 10.38
N GLY A 74 1.64 12.33 9.43
CA GLY A 74 0.90 12.49 8.17
C GLY A 74 0.93 11.21 7.33
N PHE A 75 2.09 10.57 7.23
CA PHE A 75 2.23 9.23 6.63
C PHE A 75 1.35 8.19 7.35
N MET A 76 1.43 8.12 8.69
CA MET A 76 0.63 7.19 9.49
C MET A 76 -0.87 7.41 9.31
N THR A 77 -1.35 8.65 9.26
CA THR A 77 -2.75 8.98 9.01
C THR A 77 -3.25 8.39 7.70
N ARG A 78 -2.46 8.46 6.62
CA ARG A 78 -2.83 7.88 5.32
C ARG A 78 -2.94 6.36 5.38
N ILE A 79 -2.06 5.70 6.14
CA ILE A 79 -2.12 4.26 6.39
C ILE A 79 -3.38 3.91 7.15
N ALA A 80 -3.72 4.67 8.21
CA ALA A 80 -4.92 4.43 9.01
C ALA A 80 -6.20 4.48 8.16
N LEU A 81 -6.33 5.47 7.26
CA LEU A 81 -7.47 5.58 6.35
C LEU A 81 -7.57 4.39 5.38
N MET A 82 -6.43 3.91 4.87
CA MET A 82 -6.42 2.73 3.99
C MET A 82 -6.70 1.44 4.76
N ALA A 83 -6.14 1.30 5.96
CA ALA A 83 -6.34 0.15 6.83
C ALA A 83 -7.83 -0.03 7.18
N ASP A 84 -8.52 1.06 7.54
CA ASP A 84 -9.96 1.05 7.85
C ASP A 84 -10.79 0.69 6.60
N LYS A 85 -10.44 1.25 5.44
CA LYS A 85 -11.07 0.89 4.15
C LYS A 85 -10.89 -0.58 3.79
N MET A 86 -9.75 -1.19 4.14
CA MET A 86 -9.42 -2.58 3.86
C MET A 86 -9.91 -3.55 4.94
N ASP A 87 -10.39 -3.05 6.08
CA ASP A 87 -10.56 -3.82 7.32
C ASP A 87 -9.32 -4.68 7.64
N HIS A 88 -8.13 -4.09 7.48
CA HIS A 88 -6.85 -4.76 7.70
C HIS A 88 -5.85 -3.80 8.31
N HIS A 89 -5.42 -4.08 9.54
CA HIS A 89 -4.71 -3.11 10.37
C HIS A 89 -3.24 -3.52 10.57
N PRO A 90 -2.29 -2.56 10.53
CA PRO A 90 -0.90 -2.84 10.85
C PRO A 90 -0.68 -2.98 12.35
N GLU A 91 0.34 -3.74 12.72
CA GLU A 91 1.01 -3.57 14.01
C GLU A 91 2.14 -2.56 13.84
N TRP A 92 2.15 -1.47 14.60
CA TRP A 92 3.23 -0.49 14.49
C TRP A 92 3.71 0.08 15.82
N PHE A 93 4.91 0.66 15.77
CA PHE A 93 5.51 1.40 16.87
C PHE A 93 6.14 2.67 16.30
N ASN A 94 5.81 3.83 16.89
CA ASN A 94 6.31 5.12 16.44
C ASN A 94 7.07 5.83 17.56
N VAL A 95 8.23 6.39 17.22
CA VAL A 95 8.99 7.31 18.06
C VAL A 95 9.45 8.47 17.21
N TYR A 96 8.87 9.64 17.44
CA TYR A 96 9.18 10.88 16.72
C TYR A 96 9.10 10.68 15.20
N ASN A 97 10.24 10.74 14.50
CA ASN A 97 10.32 10.66 13.05
C ASN A 97 10.46 9.23 12.51
N LYS A 98 10.37 8.20 13.36
CA LYS A 98 10.51 6.79 12.96
C LYS A 98 9.22 6.04 13.20
N VAL A 99 8.82 5.21 12.25
CA VAL A 99 7.72 4.26 12.43
C VAL A 99 8.13 2.88 11.94
N GLN A 100 7.97 1.91 12.82
CA GLN A 100 8.24 0.51 12.62
C GLN A 100 6.92 -0.19 12.34
N ILE A 101 6.79 -0.87 11.20
CA ILE A 101 5.52 -1.48 10.76
C ILE A 101 5.74 -2.99 10.58
N LYS A 102 4.84 -3.77 11.16
CA LYS A 102 4.70 -5.22 10.97
C LYS A 102 3.32 -5.52 10.37
N LEU A 103 3.29 -6.41 9.40
CA LEU A 103 2.05 -6.89 8.77
C LEU A 103 1.96 -8.40 8.83
N SER A 104 0.81 -8.88 9.27
CA SER A 104 0.40 -10.28 9.31
C SER A 104 -1.12 -10.31 9.43
N THR A 105 -1.75 -11.27 8.79
CA THR A 105 -3.18 -11.54 8.94
C THR A 105 -3.41 -12.43 10.16
N HIS A 106 -4.18 -11.95 11.14
CA HIS A 106 -4.39 -12.62 12.42
C HIS A 106 -5.19 -13.93 12.28
N GLU A 107 -6.19 -13.93 11.39
CA GLU A 107 -7.11 -15.04 11.17
C GLU A 107 -6.40 -16.31 10.68
N PHE A 108 -5.29 -16.15 9.97
CA PHE A 108 -4.50 -17.27 9.44
C PHE A 108 -3.15 -17.43 10.13
N ASN A 109 -2.87 -16.62 11.15
CA ASN A 109 -1.58 -16.52 11.81
C ASN A 109 -0.44 -16.51 10.78
N GLY A 110 -0.53 -15.61 9.80
CA GLY A 110 0.39 -15.58 8.68
C GLY A 110 0.11 -14.51 7.64
N LEU A 111 0.94 -14.50 6.60
CA LEU A 111 0.82 -13.55 5.49
C LEU A 111 -0.33 -13.92 4.56
N SER A 112 -1.11 -12.93 4.15
CA SER A 112 -2.13 -13.02 3.10
C SER A 112 -1.94 -11.91 2.05
N HIS A 113 -2.76 -11.93 0.99
CA HIS A 113 -2.78 -10.84 0.01
C HIS A 113 -3.17 -9.48 0.63
N ARG A 114 -3.90 -9.44 1.75
CA ARG A 114 -4.20 -8.19 2.49
C ARG A 114 -2.93 -7.51 2.98
N ASP A 115 -1.99 -8.30 3.50
CA ASP A 115 -0.68 -7.80 3.96
C ASP A 115 0.11 -7.20 2.79
N ILE A 116 0.15 -7.89 1.65
CA ILE A 116 0.86 -7.43 0.45
C ILE A 116 0.25 -6.14 -0.10
N ARG A 117 -1.08 -6.07 -0.16
CA ARG A 117 -1.81 -4.90 -0.65
C ARG A 117 -1.56 -3.68 0.25
N LEU A 118 -1.63 -3.87 1.56
CA LEU A 118 -1.37 -2.79 2.51
C LEU A 118 0.10 -2.36 2.47
N ALA A 119 1.05 -3.29 2.43
CA ALA A 119 2.48 -2.99 2.29
C ALA A 119 2.77 -2.18 1.02
N THR A 120 2.15 -2.56 -0.11
CA THR A 120 2.28 -1.85 -1.38
C THR A 120 1.72 -0.42 -1.31
N PHE A 121 0.59 -0.24 -0.64
CA PHE A 121 0.04 1.09 -0.39
C PHE A 121 0.98 1.92 0.50
N ILE A 122 1.51 1.32 1.57
CA ILE A 122 2.45 1.96 2.50
C ILE A 122 3.70 2.46 1.73
N GLU A 123 4.25 1.67 0.80
CA GLU A 123 5.37 2.12 -0.04
C GLU A 123 5.01 3.37 -0.86
N LYS A 124 3.87 3.36 -1.54
CA LYS A 124 3.38 4.51 -2.31
C LYS A 124 3.16 5.74 -1.43
N ALA A 125 2.57 5.54 -0.24
CA ALA A 125 2.34 6.60 0.73
C ALA A 125 3.65 7.20 1.23
N SER A 126 4.68 6.37 1.46
CA SER A 126 5.98 6.84 1.96
C SER A 126 6.68 7.76 0.96
N LYS A 127 6.59 7.46 -0.34
CA LYS A 127 7.24 8.22 -1.42
C LYS A 127 6.61 9.59 -1.67
N SER A 128 5.32 9.75 -1.34
CA SER A 128 4.55 10.99 -1.56
C SER A 128 4.53 11.95 -0.37
N VAL A 129 5.27 11.66 0.70
CA VAL A 129 5.45 12.58 1.85
C VAL A 129 6.70 13.45 1.68
N PHE A 130 7.46 13.24 0.59
CA PHE A 130 8.69 13.95 0.25
C PHE A 130 8.52 15.03 -0.83
N ASP A 131 7.29 15.26 -1.30
CA ASP A 131 6.94 16.37 -2.20
C ASP A 131 6.47 17.60 -1.41
#